data_AF-A0A953XFA4-F1
#
_entry.id   AF-A0A953XFA4-F1
#
_cell.length_a   1.000
_cell.length_b   1.000
_cell.length_c   1.000
_cell.angle_alpha   90.00
_cell.angle_beta   90.00
_cell.angle_gamma   90.00
#
_symmetry.space_group_name_H-M   'P 1'
#
loop_
_entity.id
_entity.type
_entity.pdbx_description
1 polymer ?
#
loop_
_entity_poly.entity_id
_entity_poly.type
_entity_poly.pdbx_seq_one_letter_code
_entity_poly.pdbx_strand_id
1 'polypeptide(L)'
;MDFETGIEPSVRRTASVADLEEKLRDVLAGDGPIRRVIVERFTRYERDPLDDSIRQRDQFTLYYEDAPVADLAFLGDHELQTSTRYPVMEAAILFDNKDGTLDVVAKGGGKERRKAIADAFVDVMLESGAVLSPRSRRTLALDVLKTRPAFDLRLEDRVRSVDVTMLKLGSPDYGSLATFETPARRLHQDDLDFYQRAERAFGRHGVLGSDGWRVLSAKLRIVFEPEAGKTRTKTVTFELKAPDRTNLRDQIDQHRQIADTLLARWGLYEGGD
;
A
#
# COMPACT_ATOMS: atom_id res chain seq x y z
N MET A 1 23.19 -40.43 14.10
CA MET A 1 22.88 -40.40 12.67
C MET A 1 22.81 -38.93 12.33
N ASP A 2 23.95 -38.41 11.91
CA ASP A 2 24.16 -37.01 11.54
C ASP A 2 23.70 -36.74 10.10
N PHE A 3 23.63 -35.44 9.80
CA PHE A 3 23.40 -34.75 8.52
C PHE A 3 21.90 -34.64 8.15
N GLU A 4 21.35 -33.47 7.86
CA GLU A 4 21.93 -32.35 7.11
C GLU A 4 21.59 -30.98 7.69
N THR A 5 22.63 -30.14 7.68
CA THR A 5 22.63 -28.68 7.82
C THR A 5 21.63 -28.04 6.85
N GLY A 6 20.58 -27.42 7.38
CA GLY A 6 19.78 -26.45 6.63
C GLY A 6 20.65 -25.24 6.32
N ILE A 7 21.20 -25.19 5.11
CA ILE A 7 21.91 -24.02 4.58
C ILE A 7 20.89 -22.89 4.48
N GLU A 8 21.00 -21.90 5.38
CA GLU A 8 20.30 -20.63 5.21
C GLU A 8 20.74 -20.01 3.89
N PRO A 9 19.84 -19.54 3.01
CA PRO A 9 20.26 -18.62 1.96
C PRO A 9 20.62 -17.31 2.65
N SER A 10 21.89 -17.17 3.05
CA SER A 10 22.46 -15.90 3.46
C SER A 10 22.62 -15.03 2.21
N VAL A 11 21.53 -14.43 1.73
CA VAL A 11 21.56 -13.51 0.58
C VAL A 11 22.32 -12.21 0.92
N ARG A 12 22.70 -12.01 2.20
CA ARG A 12 23.31 -10.79 2.73
C ARG A 12 24.83 -10.83 2.66
N ARG A 13 25.41 -9.77 2.11
CA ARG A 13 26.83 -9.45 2.32
C ARG A 13 27.08 -8.97 3.74
N THR A 14 28.35 -9.01 4.15
CA THR A 14 28.90 -8.30 5.33
C THR A 14 28.96 -6.78 5.15
N ALA A 15 28.41 -6.24 4.06
CA ALA A 15 28.44 -4.81 3.74
C ALA A 15 27.70 -3.98 4.79
N SER A 16 28.25 -2.81 5.08
CA SER A 16 27.77 -1.91 6.10
C SER A 16 26.75 -0.91 5.57
N VAL A 17 25.99 -0.28 6.48
CA VAL A 17 25.09 0.83 6.12
C VAL A 17 25.87 2.00 5.49
N ALA A 18 27.14 2.18 5.86
CA ALA A 18 27.99 3.23 5.30
C ALA A 18 28.32 2.99 3.81
N ASP A 19 28.57 1.74 3.41
CA ASP A 19 28.80 1.39 2.01
C ASP A 19 27.55 1.66 1.16
N LEU A 20 26.37 1.42 1.73
CA LEU A 20 25.10 1.71 1.09
C LEU A 20 24.87 3.22 0.97
N GLU A 21 25.17 4.00 2.01
CA GLU A 21 25.12 5.47 1.96
C GLU A 21 26.03 6.05 0.86
N GLU A 22 27.24 5.51 0.71
CA GLU A 22 28.18 5.92 -0.33
C GLU A 22 27.63 5.63 -1.72
N LYS A 23 27.18 4.40 -1.98
CA LYS A 23 26.59 4.04 -3.27
C LYS A 23 25.35 4.88 -3.60
N LEU A 24 24.49 5.11 -2.61
CA LEU A 24 23.29 5.92 -2.79
C LEU A 24 23.61 7.38 -3.05
N ARG A 25 24.70 7.91 -2.50
CA ARG A 25 25.18 9.26 -2.79
C ARG A 25 25.44 9.44 -4.28
N ASP A 26 26.10 8.47 -4.91
CA ASP A 26 26.40 8.49 -6.34
C ASP A 26 25.16 8.28 -7.22
N VAL A 27 24.31 7.30 -6.85
CA VAL A 27 23.16 6.93 -7.67
C VAL A 27 22.03 7.96 -7.57
N LEU A 28 21.85 8.51 -6.38
CA LEU A 28 20.95 9.64 -6.18
C LEU A 28 21.62 10.92 -6.63
N ALA A 29 22.84 10.90 -7.21
CA ALA A 29 23.52 12.02 -7.82
C ALA A 29 23.17 12.37 -9.27
N GLY A 30 22.06 13.07 -9.51
CA GLY A 30 21.91 13.91 -10.71
C GLY A 30 22.94 15.06 -10.82
N ASP A 31 22.61 16.10 -11.60
CA ASP A 31 23.54 17.18 -12.03
C ASP A 31 23.93 18.24 -10.97
N GLY A 32 23.92 17.90 -9.68
CA GLY A 32 24.03 18.85 -8.56
C GLY A 32 25.20 18.52 -7.62
N PRO A 33 25.87 19.54 -7.01
CA PRO A 33 27.23 19.40 -6.46
C PRO A 33 27.35 18.84 -5.02
N ILE A 34 26.25 18.65 -4.27
CA ILE A 34 26.29 18.11 -2.89
C ILE A 34 25.09 17.21 -2.68
N ARG A 35 25.32 15.99 -2.13
CA ARG A 35 24.27 15.02 -1.84
C ARG A 35 24.50 14.34 -0.51
N ARG A 36 24.07 14.99 0.55
CA ARG A 36 23.97 14.30 1.83
C ARG A 36 22.95 13.18 1.69
N VAL A 37 23.35 11.99 2.09
CA VAL A 37 22.50 10.82 2.21
C VAL A 37 22.76 10.27 3.60
N ILE A 38 21.69 10.02 4.33
CA ILE A 38 21.69 9.36 5.64
C ILE A 38 20.81 8.13 5.49
N VAL A 39 21.30 6.98 5.98
CA VAL A 39 20.56 5.73 6.00
C VAL A 39 20.46 5.22 7.44
N GLU A 40 19.24 5.01 7.90
CA GLU A 40 18.96 4.41 9.19
C GLU A 40 18.42 3.00 9.01
N ARG A 41 18.98 2.01 9.71
CA ARG A 41 18.54 0.61 9.65
C ARG A 41 17.75 0.24 10.90
N PHE A 42 16.61 -0.39 10.68
CA PHE A 42 15.71 -0.90 11.72
C PHE A 42 15.40 -2.38 11.45
N THR A 43 15.19 -3.14 12.53
CA THR A 43 14.57 -4.47 12.43
C THR A 43 13.11 -4.36 12.81
N ARG A 44 12.22 -4.89 11.95
CA ARG A 44 10.79 -4.96 12.17
C ARG A 44 10.36 -6.39 12.42
N TYR A 45 9.41 -6.55 13.34
CA TYR A 45 8.69 -7.80 13.55
C TYR A 45 7.23 -7.56 13.22
N GLU A 46 6.73 -8.21 12.17
CA GLU A 46 5.36 -8.09 11.70
C GLU A 46 4.69 -9.46 11.77
N ARG A 47 3.48 -9.54 12.31
CA ARG A 47 2.68 -10.78 12.22
C ARG A 47 2.12 -10.90 10.80
N ASP A 48 2.28 -12.07 10.20
CA ASP A 48 1.60 -12.40 8.96
C ASP A 48 0.09 -12.57 9.25
N PRO A 49 -0.79 -11.81 8.59
CA PRO A 49 -2.22 -11.91 8.84
C PRO A 49 -2.86 -13.22 8.33
N LEU A 50 -2.13 -14.10 7.61
CA LEU A 50 -2.66 -15.38 7.13
C LEU A 50 -2.44 -16.53 8.11
N ASP A 51 -1.25 -16.62 8.70
CA ASP A 51 -0.84 -17.75 9.55
C ASP A 51 -0.41 -17.33 10.97
N ASP A 52 -0.54 -16.05 11.30
CA ASP A 52 -0.13 -15.42 12.58
C ASP A 52 1.38 -15.58 12.91
N SER A 53 2.20 -16.01 11.95
CA SER A 53 3.64 -16.14 12.14
C SER A 53 4.31 -14.78 12.27
N ILE A 54 5.34 -14.69 13.13
CA ILE A 54 6.14 -13.47 13.25
C ILE A 54 7.22 -13.48 12.17
N ARG A 55 7.16 -12.50 11.27
CA ARG A 55 8.15 -12.24 10.24
C ARG A 55 9.10 -11.14 10.67
N GLN A 56 10.39 -11.44 10.63
CA GLN A 56 11.44 -10.44 10.82
C GLN A 56 11.80 -9.81 9.45
N ARG A 57 11.83 -8.49 9.39
CA ARG A 57 12.21 -7.72 8.20
C ARG A 57 13.19 -6.63 8.54
N ASP A 58 14.04 -6.30 7.57
CA ASP A 58 14.94 -5.16 7.71
C ASP A 58 14.34 -3.97 6.98
N GLN A 59 14.19 -2.85 7.69
CA GLN A 59 13.81 -1.58 7.10
C GLN A 59 15.03 -0.67 7.06
N PHE A 60 15.24 0.00 5.93
CA PHE A 60 16.20 1.08 5.79
C PHE A 60 15.44 2.35 5.46
N THR A 61 15.58 3.39 6.26
CA THR A 61 15.02 4.72 6.00
C THR A 61 16.12 5.61 5.45
N LEU A 62 15.86 6.25 4.32
CA LEU A 62 16.81 7.06 3.58
C LEU A 62 16.36 8.52 3.63
N TYR A 63 17.30 9.41 3.96
CA TYR A 63 17.13 10.86 3.87
C TYR A 63 18.18 11.41 2.91
N TYR A 64 17.74 12.12 1.86
CA TYR A 64 18.67 12.68 0.87
C TYR A 64 18.22 14.04 0.37
N GLU A 65 19.16 14.89 -0.03
CA GLU A 65 18.86 16.21 -0.59
C GLU A 65 18.30 16.12 -2.02
N ASP A 66 17.24 16.87 -2.32
CA ASP A 66 16.76 17.09 -3.69
C ASP A 66 17.43 18.32 -4.32
N ALA A 67 17.06 18.60 -5.57
CA ALA A 67 17.51 19.80 -6.27
C ALA A 67 17.27 21.09 -5.44
N PRO A 68 18.21 22.05 -5.48
CA PRO A 68 18.07 23.30 -4.75
C PRO A 68 16.81 24.05 -5.18
N VAL A 69 16.10 24.60 -4.20
CA VAL A 69 14.95 25.47 -4.41
C VAL A 69 15.32 26.86 -3.93
N ALA A 70 15.12 27.84 -4.79
CA ALA A 70 15.32 29.25 -4.49
C ALA A 70 13.95 29.87 -4.12
N ASP A 71 13.77 30.16 -2.84
CA ASP A 71 12.56 30.79 -2.32
C ASP A 71 12.85 32.27 -2.00
N LEU A 72 11.90 33.17 -2.27
CA LEU A 72 11.95 34.55 -1.79
C LEU A 72 11.59 34.57 -0.30
N ALA A 73 12.49 35.10 0.53
CA ALA A 73 12.30 35.21 1.98
C ALA A 73 12.51 36.65 2.44
N PHE A 74 11.80 37.06 3.49
CA PHE A 74 12.03 38.34 4.15
C PHE A 74 13.30 38.28 5.00
N LEU A 75 14.23 39.19 4.75
CA LEU A 75 15.37 39.46 5.62
C LEU A 75 15.08 40.76 6.40
N GLY A 76 14.19 40.67 7.39
CA GLY A 76 13.67 41.84 8.12
C GLY A 76 12.41 42.44 7.46
N ASP A 77 12.01 43.63 7.92
CA ASP A 77 10.66 44.15 7.66
C ASP A 77 10.41 44.61 6.21
N HIS A 78 11.47 44.94 5.45
CA HIS A 78 11.35 45.54 4.11
C HIS A 78 12.35 45.02 3.06
N GLU A 79 13.10 43.96 3.35
CA GLU A 79 14.07 43.39 2.42
C GLU A 79 13.66 41.97 2.02
N LEU A 80 13.59 41.72 0.71
CA LEU A 80 13.37 40.40 0.16
C LEU A 80 14.69 39.87 -0.40
N GLN A 81 15.11 38.69 0.05
CA GLN A 81 16.29 38.01 -0.45
C GLN A 81 15.93 36.62 -0.96
N THR A 82 16.57 36.22 -2.06
CA THR A 82 16.52 34.84 -2.53
C THR A 82 17.32 33.94 -1.58
N SER A 83 16.63 33.05 -0.89
CA SER A 83 17.22 32.02 -0.04
C SER A 83 17.21 30.68 -0.77
N THR A 84 18.39 30.08 -0.95
CA THR A 84 18.50 28.74 -1.53
C THR A 84 18.49 27.72 -0.41
N ARG A 85 17.54 26.78 -0.47
CA ARG A 85 17.51 25.61 0.42
C ARG A 85 17.53 24.32 -0.38
N TYR A 86 18.00 23.26 0.27
CA TYR A 86 18.03 21.91 -0.28
C TYR A 86 16.96 21.09 0.45
N PRO A 87 15.80 20.82 -0.18
CA PRO A 87 14.76 20.03 0.43
C PRO A 87 15.27 18.62 0.75
N VAL A 88 14.89 18.09 1.92
CA VAL A 88 15.18 16.69 2.27
C VAL A 88 14.04 15.81 1.77
N MET A 89 14.39 14.80 1.01
CA MET A 89 13.51 13.75 0.52
C MET A 89 13.67 12.51 1.37
N GLU A 90 12.59 11.74 1.43
CA GLU A 90 12.50 10.52 2.20
C GLU A 90 12.20 9.33 1.28
N ALA A 91 12.93 8.25 1.48
CA ALA A 91 12.64 6.94 0.92
C ALA A 91 12.78 5.86 1.99
N ALA A 92 12.17 4.71 1.75
CA ALA A 92 12.27 3.55 2.61
C ALA A 92 12.45 2.29 1.77
N ILE A 93 13.31 1.40 2.23
CA ILE A 93 13.50 0.05 1.72
C ILE A 93 13.00 -0.92 2.78
N LEU A 94 12.20 -1.89 2.39
CA LEU A 94 11.82 -3.03 3.22
C LEU A 94 12.34 -4.30 2.56
N PHE A 95 13.23 -5.00 3.26
CA PHE A 95 13.85 -6.24 2.79
C PHE A 95 13.42 -7.42 3.67
N ASP A 96 12.90 -8.46 3.02
CA ASP A 96 12.56 -9.73 3.64
C ASP A 96 13.62 -10.78 3.25
N ASN A 97 14.48 -11.15 4.20
CA ASN A 97 15.58 -12.08 3.95
C ASN A 97 15.09 -13.50 3.66
N LYS A 98 13.95 -13.89 4.24
CA LYS A 98 13.41 -15.25 4.11
C LYS A 98 12.87 -15.47 2.71
N ASP A 99 12.09 -14.50 2.21
CA ASP A 99 11.44 -14.60 0.91
C ASP A 99 12.31 -14.03 -0.23
N GLY A 100 13.42 -13.36 0.11
CA GLY A 100 14.28 -12.68 -0.85
C GLY A 100 13.55 -11.54 -1.57
N THR A 101 12.67 -10.82 -0.87
CA THR A 101 11.85 -9.75 -1.48
C THR A 101 12.32 -8.36 -1.04
N LEU A 102 12.20 -7.40 -1.96
CA LEU A 102 12.58 -6.00 -1.74
C LEU A 102 11.42 -5.08 -2.14
N ASP A 103 11.02 -4.18 -1.26
CA ASP A 103 10.06 -3.11 -1.56
C ASP A 103 10.71 -1.76 -1.31
N VAL A 104 10.54 -0.83 -2.25
CA VAL A 104 11.13 0.51 -2.19
C VAL A 104 10.03 1.54 -2.36
N VAL A 105 9.90 2.43 -1.39
CA VAL A 105 8.98 3.57 -1.43
C VAL A 105 9.82 4.83 -1.43
N ALA A 106 9.57 5.74 -2.36
CA ALA A 106 10.27 7.03 -2.42
C ALA A 106 9.27 8.14 -2.76
N LYS A 107 9.38 9.28 -2.06
CA LYS A 107 8.66 10.51 -2.42
C LYS A 107 9.43 11.23 -3.54
N GLY A 108 8.71 11.67 -4.58
CA GLY A 108 9.32 12.30 -5.76
C GLY A 108 10.15 11.33 -6.63
N GLY A 109 10.35 11.65 -7.91
CA GLY A 109 11.26 10.90 -8.80
C GLY A 109 10.73 9.64 -9.49
N GLY A 110 9.46 9.27 -9.29
CA GLY A 110 8.80 8.25 -10.12
C GLY A 110 9.41 6.83 -10.03
N LYS A 111 9.22 6.03 -11.09
CA LYS A 111 9.67 4.62 -11.16
C LYS A 111 11.20 4.50 -11.21
N GLU A 112 11.86 5.39 -11.93
CA GLU A 112 13.32 5.39 -12.13
C GLU A 112 14.07 5.54 -10.80
N ARG A 113 13.65 6.49 -9.95
CA ARG A 113 14.31 6.70 -8.65
C ARG A 113 14.18 5.50 -7.73
N ARG A 114 13.00 4.86 -7.68
CA ARG A 114 12.80 3.63 -6.91
C ARG A 114 13.68 2.49 -7.42
N LYS A 115 13.79 2.35 -8.75
CA LYS A 115 14.67 1.35 -9.38
C LYS A 115 16.13 1.60 -9.02
N ALA A 116 16.59 2.84 -9.11
CA ALA A 116 17.96 3.22 -8.80
C ALA A 116 18.34 2.91 -7.34
N ILE A 117 17.44 3.21 -6.39
CA ILE A 117 17.61 2.86 -4.97
C ILE A 117 17.65 1.33 -4.78
N ALA A 118 16.74 0.61 -5.44
CA ALA A 118 16.69 -0.86 -5.37
C ALA A 118 17.99 -1.50 -5.91
N ASP A 119 18.46 -1.05 -7.07
CA ASP A 119 19.67 -1.55 -7.70
C ASP A 119 20.90 -1.27 -6.82
N ALA A 120 21.01 -0.09 -6.23
CA ALA A 120 22.07 0.26 -5.28
C ALA A 120 22.05 -0.65 -4.03
N PHE A 121 20.86 -0.93 -3.51
CA PHE A 121 20.71 -1.84 -2.37
C PHE A 121 21.15 -3.27 -2.71
N VAL A 122 20.72 -3.80 -3.85
CA VAL A 122 21.10 -5.15 -4.29
C VAL A 122 22.61 -5.24 -4.48
N ASP A 123 23.21 -4.27 -5.17
CA ASP A 123 24.64 -4.25 -5.47
C ASP A 123 25.52 -4.21 -4.21
N VAL A 124 25.09 -3.49 -3.17
CA VAL A 124 25.88 -3.33 -1.94
C VAL A 124 25.55 -4.39 -0.91
N MET A 125 24.27 -4.58 -0.60
CA MET A 125 23.82 -5.34 0.56
C MET A 125 23.64 -6.82 0.27
N LEU A 126 23.50 -7.21 -1.00
CA LEU A 126 23.27 -8.60 -1.38
C LEU A 126 24.47 -9.20 -2.11
N GLU A 127 24.59 -10.52 -2.05
CA GLU A 127 25.66 -11.24 -2.75
C GLU A 127 25.55 -11.11 -4.27
N SER A 128 26.68 -11.16 -4.97
CA SER A 128 26.70 -11.07 -6.43
C SER A 128 25.90 -12.22 -7.05
N GLY A 129 24.88 -11.87 -7.84
CA GLY A 129 23.96 -12.86 -8.44
C GLY A 129 22.73 -13.18 -7.60
N ALA A 130 22.51 -12.48 -6.49
CA ALA A 130 21.27 -12.56 -5.73
C ALA A 130 20.06 -12.26 -6.63
N VAL A 131 19.19 -13.25 -6.80
CA VAL A 131 17.92 -13.09 -7.50
C VAL A 131 16.87 -12.73 -6.46
N LEU A 132 16.37 -11.50 -6.53
CA LEU A 132 15.22 -11.11 -5.74
C LEU A 132 13.96 -11.74 -6.31
N SER A 133 13.16 -12.33 -5.44
CA SER A 133 11.80 -12.72 -5.78
C SER A 133 10.98 -11.43 -5.98
N PRO A 134 10.21 -11.32 -7.09
CA PRO A 134 9.19 -10.30 -7.17
C PRO A 134 8.31 -10.42 -5.93
N ARG A 135 8.19 -9.35 -5.14
CA ARG A 135 7.22 -9.35 -4.06
C ARG A 135 5.86 -9.59 -4.70
N SER A 136 5.23 -10.73 -4.42
CA SER A 136 3.82 -10.93 -4.74
C SER A 136 3.05 -9.89 -3.91
N ARG A 137 2.80 -8.72 -4.52
CA ARG A 137 1.91 -7.73 -3.94
C ARG A 137 0.55 -8.42 -4.00
N ARG A 138 -0.08 -8.62 -2.84
CA ARG A 138 -1.37 -9.33 -2.76
C ARG A 138 -2.33 -8.68 -3.75
N THR A 139 -2.57 -9.38 -4.86
CA THR A 139 -3.43 -8.88 -5.92
C THR A 139 -4.85 -8.93 -5.39
N LEU A 140 -5.61 -7.87 -5.65
CA LEU A 140 -6.97 -7.74 -5.19
C LEU A 140 -7.90 -8.44 -6.17
N ALA A 141 -8.65 -9.44 -5.67
CA ALA A 141 -9.68 -10.13 -6.43
C ALA A 141 -10.99 -9.31 -6.43
N LEU A 142 -10.98 -8.10 -7.01
CA LEU A 142 -12.10 -7.17 -6.88
C LEU A 142 -13.36 -7.60 -7.64
N ASP A 143 -13.24 -8.48 -8.64
CA ASP A 143 -14.40 -8.95 -9.42
C ASP A 143 -15.43 -9.69 -8.58
N VAL A 144 -15.04 -10.26 -7.42
CA VAL A 144 -15.99 -10.89 -6.48
C VAL A 144 -17.05 -9.90 -5.97
N LEU A 145 -16.76 -8.59 -6.03
CA LEU A 145 -17.67 -7.52 -5.60
C LEU A 145 -18.70 -7.16 -6.68
N LYS A 146 -18.64 -7.71 -7.89
CA LYS A 146 -19.69 -7.51 -8.91
C LYS A 146 -21.03 -8.08 -8.47
N THR A 147 -20.97 -9.19 -7.74
CA THR A 147 -22.11 -9.80 -7.06
C THR A 147 -22.11 -9.38 -5.60
N ARG A 148 -23.29 -9.37 -4.97
CA ARG A 148 -23.42 -9.07 -3.54
C ARG A 148 -22.62 -10.08 -2.71
N PRO A 149 -21.51 -9.69 -2.07
CA PRO A 149 -20.72 -10.62 -1.27
C PRO A 149 -21.42 -10.92 0.05
N ALA A 150 -21.28 -12.16 0.53
CA ALA A 150 -21.58 -12.52 1.90
C ALA A 150 -20.33 -12.30 2.75
N PHE A 151 -20.24 -11.14 3.40
CA PHE A 151 -19.13 -10.85 4.31
C PHE A 151 -19.27 -11.70 5.58
N ASP A 152 -18.30 -12.58 5.84
CA ASP A 152 -18.21 -13.33 7.10
C ASP A 152 -17.83 -12.38 8.24
N LEU A 153 -18.82 -12.07 9.10
CA LEU A 153 -18.68 -11.19 10.26
C LEU A 153 -18.79 -12.00 11.54
N ARG A 154 -17.78 -11.88 12.40
CA ARG A 154 -17.75 -12.53 13.72
C ARG A 154 -17.96 -11.50 14.82
N LEU A 155 -18.46 -11.96 15.96
CA LEU A 155 -18.69 -11.11 17.14
C LEU A 155 -17.40 -10.39 17.60
N GLU A 156 -16.27 -11.07 17.48
CA GLU A 156 -14.93 -10.56 17.81
C GLU A 156 -14.51 -9.35 16.96
N ASP A 157 -15.01 -9.24 15.73
CA ASP A 157 -14.66 -8.15 14.81
C ASP A 157 -15.31 -6.82 15.24
N ARG A 158 -16.35 -6.88 16.08
CA ARG A 158 -17.19 -5.73 16.48
C ARG A 158 -17.69 -4.92 15.27
N VAL A 159 -17.89 -5.59 14.13
CA VAL A 159 -18.43 -5.01 12.90
C VAL A 159 -19.93 -5.25 12.86
N ARG A 160 -20.68 -4.17 12.72
CA ARG A 160 -22.13 -4.18 12.58
C ARG A 160 -22.57 -4.44 11.14
N SER A 161 -21.93 -3.77 10.18
CA SER A 161 -22.23 -3.94 8.76
C SER A 161 -21.05 -3.56 7.87
N VAL A 162 -21.05 -4.11 6.67
CA VAL A 162 -20.11 -3.78 5.61
C VAL A 162 -20.91 -3.53 4.34
N ASP A 163 -20.75 -2.33 3.78
CA ASP A 163 -21.47 -1.90 2.59
C ASP A 163 -20.47 -1.59 1.48
N VAL A 164 -20.69 -2.14 0.28
CA VAL A 164 -20.03 -1.63 -0.94
C VAL A 164 -20.73 -0.32 -1.28
N THR A 165 -19.96 0.75 -1.50
CA THR A 165 -20.50 2.09 -1.78
C THR A 165 -20.12 2.60 -3.15
N MET A 166 -19.06 2.08 -3.77
CA MET A 166 -18.64 2.44 -5.13
C MET A 166 -17.99 1.24 -5.82
N LEU A 167 -18.28 1.06 -7.11
CA LEU A 167 -17.49 0.23 -8.02
C LEU A 167 -17.14 1.01 -9.29
N LYS A 168 -15.88 0.92 -9.70
CA LYS A 168 -15.38 1.41 -10.97
C LYS A 168 -14.97 0.22 -11.84
N LEU A 169 -15.56 0.12 -13.02
CA LEU A 169 -15.39 -0.98 -13.97
C LEU A 169 -14.65 -0.46 -15.21
N GLY A 170 -13.78 -1.29 -15.76
CA GLY A 170 -13.14 -1.09 -17.06
C GLY A 170 -13.67 -2.10 -18.07
N SER A 171 -13.89 -1.65 -19.30
CA SER A 171 -14.24 -2.51 -20.42
C SER A 171 -13.04 -3.34 -20.88
N PRO A 172 -13.27 -4.52 -21.47
CA PRO A 172 -12.18 -5.40 -21.94
C PRO A 172 -11.37 -4.83 -23.10
N ASP A 173 -11.92 -3.89 -23.87
CA ASP A 173 -11.23 -3.14 -24.94
C ASP A 173 -10.45 -1.92 -24.41
N TYR A 174 -10.44 -1.69 -23.09
CA TYR A 174 -9.82 -0.56 -22.41
C TYR A 174 -10.32 0.84 -22.85
N GLY A 175 -11.37 0.90 -23.67
CA GLY A 175 -11.90 2.15 -24.23
C GLY A 175 -12.94 2.84 -23.35
N SER A 176 -13.54 2.13 -22.40
CA SER A 176 -14.66 2.63 -21.59
C SER A 176 -14.48 2.37 -20.10
N LEU A 177 -14.93 3.34 -19.31
CA LEU A 177 -14.98 3.26 -17.85
C LEU A 177 -16.41 3.51 -17.38
N ALA A 178 -16.91 2.67 -16.49
CA ALA A 178 -18.17 2.88 -15.81
C ALA A 178 -17.92 3.01 -14.31
N THR A 179 -18.53 4.00 -13.66
CA THR A 179 -18.44 4.16 -12.20
C THR A 179 -19.85 4.26 -11.66
N PHE A 180 -20.17 3.41 -10.69
CA PHE A 180 -21.41 3.50 -9.93
C PHE A 180 -21.07 3.74 -8.48
N GLU A 181 -21.63 4.81 -7.91
CA GLU A 181 -21.40 5.22 -6.53
C GLU A 181 -22.73 5.55 -5.88
N THR A 182 -22.86 5.15 -4.61
CA THR A 182 -24.02 5.43 -3.77
C THR A 182 -23.58 6.27 -2.58
N PRO A 183 -24.42 7.22 -2.13
CA PRO A 183 -24.07 8.05 -0.99
C PRO A 183 -23.88 7.18 0.26
N ALA A 184 -22.82 7.48 1.03
CA ALA A 184 -22.49 6.73 2.24
C ALA A 184 -23.58 6.80 3.33
N ARG A 185 -24.47 7.80 3.26
CA ARG A 185 -25.61 7.96 4.19
C ARG A 185 -26.88 7.47 3.50
N ARG A 186 -27.55 6.46 4.08
CA ARG A 186 -28.89 6.06 3.66
C ARG A 186 -29.82 7.27 3.84
N LEU A 187 -30.36 7.79 2.74
CA LEU A 187 -31.42 8.79 2.78
C LEU A 187 -32.69 8.10 3.29
N HIS A 188 -33.39 8.74 4.22
CA HIS A 188 -34.43 8.18 5.10
C HIS A 188 -35.70 7.57 4.44
N GLN A 189 -35.68 7.23 3.15
CA GLN A 189 -36.84 6.67 2.44
C GLN A 189 -36.58 5.44 1.56
N ASP A 190 -35.33 5.10 1.24
CA ASP A 190 -35.01 3.90 0.45
C ASP A 190 -33.93 3.10 1.19
N ASP A 191 -34.32 1.98 1.81
CA ASP A 191 -33.41 1.05 2.49
C ASP A 191 -32.63 0.15 1.50
N LEU A 192 -32.60 0.55 0.23
CA LEU A 192 -31.92 -0.18 -0.83
C LEU A 192 -30.40 -0.09 -0.66
N ASP A 193 -29.74 -1.24 -0.70
CA ASP A 193 -28.28 -1.35 -0.76
C ASP A 193 -27.73 -1.01 -2.16
N PHE A 194 -26.40 -1.01 -2.28
CA PHE A 194 -25.70 -0.70 -3.53
C PHE A 194 -26.17 -1.57 -4.71
N TYR A 195 -26.35 -2.87 -4.51
CA TYR A 195 -26.70 -3.82 -5.55
C TYR A 195 -28.14 -3.65 -5.99
N GLN A 196 -29.06 -3.46 -5.03
CA GLN A 196 -30.45 -3.16 -5.33
C GLN A 196 -30.62 -1.83 -6.07
N ARG A 197 -29.80 -0.82 -5.74
CA ARG A 197 -29.76 0.46 -6.47
C ARG A 197 -29.21 0.29 -7.89
N ALA A 198 -28.17 -0.51 -8.05
CA ALA A 198 -27.59 -0.81 -9.36
C ALA A 198 -28.59 -1.58 -10.25
N GLU A 199 -29.26 -2.59 -9.70
CA GLU A 199 -30.30 -3.35 -10.41
C GLU A 199 -31.49 -2.47 -10.80
N ARG A 200 -31.92 -1.56 -9.93
CA ARG A 200 -32.97 -0.59 -10.26
C ARG A 200 -32.56 0.37 -11.38
N ALA A 201 -31.29 0.78 -11.42
CA ALA A 201 -30.79 1.75 -12.40
C ALA A 201 -30.48 1.13 -13.77
N PHE A 202 -29.95 -0.09 -13.79
CA PHE A 202 -29.39 -0.72 -14.99
C PHE A 202 -30.02 -2.08 -15.33
N GLY A 203 -30.98 -2.54 -14.53
CA GLY A 203 -31.56 -3.88 -14.65
C GLY A 203 -30.64 -4.98 -14.11
N ARG A 204 -31.18 -6.20 -14.03
CA ARG A 204 -30.51 -7.39 -13.48
C ARG A 204 -29.22 -7.78 -14.22
N HIS A 205 -29.16 -7.45 -15.52
CA HIS A 205 -28.02 -7.71 -16.40
C HIS A 205 -27.20 -6.45 -16.70
N GLY A 206 -27.33 -5.41 -15.87
CA GLY A 206 -26.59 -4.16 -16.03
C GLY A 206 -25.06 -4.32 -16.05
N VAL A 207 -24.34 -3.20 -16.08
CA VAL A 207 -22.87 -3.18 -16.25
C VAL A 207 -22.12 -4.06 -15.23
N LEU A 208 -22.67 -4.26 -14.03
CA LEU A 208 -22.10 -5.16 -13.02
C LEU A 208 -22.11 -6.65 -13.44
N GLY A 209 -23.15 -7.08 -14.15
CA GLY A 209 -23.31 -8.44 -14.65
C GLY A 209 -22.79 -8.65 -16.08
N SER A 210 -22.19 -7.63 -16.69
CA SER A 210 -21.65 -7.72 -18.04
C SER A 210 -20.33 -8.50 -18.06
N ASP A 211 -20.25 -9.51 -18.92
CA ASP A 211 -19.05 -10.30 -19.12
C ASP A 211 -17.91 -9.44 -19.69
N GLY A 212 -16.68 -9.79 -19.32
CA GLY A 212 -15.46 -9.12 -19.79
C GLY A 212 -15.14 -7.78 -19.12
N TRP A 213 -16.09 -7.11 -18.47
CA TRP A 213 -15.78 -5.93 -17.65
C TRP A 213 -15.02 -6.34 -16.40
N ARG A 214 -14.08 -5.52 -15.91
CA ARG A 214 -13.25 -5.83 -14.73
C ARG A 214 -13.40 -4.75 -13.68
N VAL A 215 -13.47 -5.10 -12.40
CA VAL A 215 -13.49 -4.12 -11.31
C VAL A 215 -12.09 -3.54 -11.11
N LEU A 216 -11.93 -2.25 -11.40
CA LEU A 216 -10.68 -1.51 -11.27
C LEU A 216 -10.53 -0.85 -9.89
N SER A 217 -11.65 -0.44 -9.29
CA SER A 217 -11.67 0.16 -7.94
C SER A 217 -12.98 -0.16 -7.22
N ALA A 218 -12.93 -0.28 -5.90
CA ALA A 218 -14.08 -0.45 -5.03
C ALA A 218 -13.94 0.41 -3.77
N LYS A 219 -15.02 1.06 -3.32
CA LYS A 219 -15.08 1.65 -1.97
C LYS A 219 -15.96 0.80 -1.07
N LEU A 220 -15.43 0.44 0.09
CA LEU A 220 -16.15 -0.29 1.14
C LEU A 220 -16.30 0.60 2.37
N ARG A 221 -17.43 0.46 3.03
CA ARG A 221 -17.77 1.15 4.27
C ARG A 221 -18.04 0.11 5.35
N ILE A 222 -17.22 0.13 6.41
CA ILE A 222 -17.41 -0.70 7.61
C ILE A 222 -18.04 0.17 8.69
N VAL A 223 -19.14 -0.30 9.25
CA VAL A 223 -19.79 0.29 10.42
C VAL A 223 -19.50 -0.61 11.62
N PHE A 224 -18.86 -0.06 12.65
CA PHE A 224 -18.57 -0.79 13.88
C PHE A 224 -19.72 -0.67 14.87
N GLU A 225 -19.80 -1.66 15.77
CA GLU A 225 -20.65 -1.59 16.95
C GLU A 225 -20.26 -0.38 17.82
N PRO A 226 -21.23 0.25 18.49
CA PRO A 226 -20.94 1.34 19.41
C PRO A 226 -20.01 0.88 20.56
N GLU A 227 -19.12 1.75 21.00
CA GLU A 227 -18.33 1.51 22.21
C GLU A 227 -19.22 1.59 23.45
N ALA A 228 -18.86 0.87 24.51
CA ALA A 228 -19.60 0.90 25.78
C ALA A 228 -19.74 2.36 26.28
N GLY A 229 -20.98 2.79 26.49
CA GLY A 229 -21.30 4.16 26.90
C GLY A 229 -21.36 5.21 25.79
N LYS A 230 -21.14 4.84 24.51
CA LYS A 230 -21.26 5.75 23.37
C LYS A 230 -22.43 5.34 22.46
N THR A 231 -23.24 6.29 22.04
CA THR A 231 -24.36 6.05 21.09
C THR A 231 -23.92 6.13 19.63
N ARG A 232 -22.78 6.77 19.34
CA ARG A 232 -22.30 7.00 17.96
C ARG A 232 -21.48 5.81 17.48
N THR A 233 -21.93 5.19 16.39
CA THR A 233 -21.17 4.15 15.68
C THR A 233 -19.98 4.77 14.96
N LYS A 234 -18.83 4.09 15.03
CA LYS A 234 -17.64 4.46 14.25
C LYS A 234 -17.79 3.89 12.84
N THR A 235 -17.40 4.66 11.83
CA THR A 235 -17.42 4.22 10.43
C THR A 235 -16.03 4.41 9.85
N VAL A 236 -15.57 3.41 9.11
CA VAL A 236 -14.35 3.46 8.30
C VAL A 236 -14.74 3.24 6.85
N THR A 237 -14.26 4.12 5.97
CA THR A 237 -14.45 3.98 4.52
C THR A 237 -13.09 3.87 3.88
N PHE A 238 -12.86 2.82 3.11
CA PHE A 238 -11.60 2.62 2.40
C PHE A 238 -11.84 2.28 0.94
N GLU A 239 -10.83 2.54 0.13
CA GLU A 239 -10.81 2.31 -1.30
C GLU A 239 -9.76 1.25 -1.63
N LEU A 240 -10.17 0.25 -2.40
CA LEU A 240 -9.34 -0.79 -2.99
C LEU A 240 -9.21 -0.50 -4.48
N LYS A 241 -8.00 -0.54 -5.02
CA LYS A 241 -7.68 -0.28 -6.43
C LYS A 241 -6.81 -1.40 -6.97
N ALA A 242 -7.25 -2.03 -8.05
CA ALA A 242 -6.46 -3.03 -8.73
C ALA A 242 -5.13 -2.44 -9.23
N PRO A 243 -4.04 -3.22 -9.26
CA PRO A 243 -3.97 -4.61 -8.80
C PRO A 243 -3.83 -4.73 -7.27
N ASP A 244 -3.29 -3.75 -6.55
CA ASP A 244 -2.79 -3.99 -5.18
C ASP A 244 -2.81 -2.75 -4.25
N ARG A 245 -3.58 -1.72 -4.58
CA ARG A 245 -3.60 -0.46 -3.86
C ARG A 245 -4.76 -0.39 -2.87
N THR A 246 -4.47 0.05 -1.65
CA THR A 246 -5.46 0.35 -0.62
C THR A 246 -5.09 1.64 0.11
N ASN A 247 -6.09 2.45 0.48
CA ASN A 247 -5.89 3.63 1.34
C ASN A 247 -6.09 3.33 2.85
N LEU A 248 -6.20 2.06 3.23
CA LEU A 248 -6.31 1.64 4.64
C LEU A 248 -5.13 2.10 5.50
N ARG A 249 -3.96 2.34 4.89
CA ARG A 249 -2.77 2.82 5.60
C ARG A 249 -2.97 4.20 6.23
N ASP A 250 -3.85 5.04 5.71
CA ASP A 250 -4.02 6.40 6.20
C ASP A 250 -5.04 6.50 7.35
N GLN A 251 -5.66 5.38 7.77
CA GLN A 251 -6.73 5.37 8.77
C GLN A 251 -6.34 4.53 9.99
N ILE A 252 -6.00 5.20 11.10
CA ILE A 252 -5.79 4.71 12.49
C ILE A 252 -5.39 3.22 12.63
N ASP A 253 -4.18 2.95 13.14
CA ASP A 253 -3.56 1.60 13.16
C ASP A 253 -4.44 0.44 13.65
N GLN A 254 -5.29 0.65 14.67
CA GLN A 254 -6.19 -0.38 15.19
C GLN A 254 -7.24 -0.85 14.17
N HIS A 255 -7.72 0.06 13.31
CA HIS A 255 -8.68 -0.29 12.26
C HIS A 255 -8.01 -0.97 11.07
N ARG A 256 -6.73 -0.66 10.82
CA ARG A 256 -5.95 -1.28 9.76
C ARG A 256 -5.82 -2.78 9.98
N GLN A 257 -5.45 -3.21 11.19
CA GLN A 257 -5.28 -4.62 11.51
C GLN A 257 -6.57 -5.43 11.30
N ILE A 258 -7.71 -4.86 11.73
CA ILE A 258 -9.01 -5.50 11.56
C ILE A 258 -9.38 -5.55 10.07
N ALA A 259 -9.21 -4.45 9.33
CA ALA A 259 -9.52 -4.41 7.91
C ALA A 259 -8.67 -5.38 7.09
N ASP A 260 -7.35 -5.46 7.31
CA ASP A 260 -6.48 -6.39 6.58
C ASP A 260 -6.86 -7.86 6.85
N THR A 261 -7.24 -8.18 8.10
CA THR A 261 -7.74 -9.51 8.48
C THR A 261 -9.07 -9.84 7.79
N LEU A 262 -9.99 -8.88 7.76
CA LEU A 262 -11.30 -9.03 7.13
C LEU A 262 -11.20 -9.15 5.60
N LEU A 263 -10.33 -8.37 4.95
CA LEU A 263 -10.12 -8.45 3.50
C LEU A 263 -9.66 -9.83 3.06
N ALA A 264 -8.74 -10.45 3.82
CA ALA A 264 -8.32 -11.82 3.56
C ALA A 264 -9.47 -12.81 3.75
N ARG A 265 -10.23 -12.70 4.86
CA ARG A 265 -11.38 -13.57 5.13
C ARG A 265 -12.48 -13.47 4.07
N TRP A 266 -12.68 -12.29 3.49
CA TRP A 266 -13.69 -12.05 2.46
C TRP A 266 -13.23 -12.44 1.04
N GLY A 267 -12.04 -13.03 0.88
CA GLY A 267 -11.53 -13.44 -0.42
C GLY A 267 -11.22 -12.26 -1.35
N LEU A 268 -10.91 -11.08 -0.80
CA LEU A 268 -10.56 -9.90 -1.59
C LEU A 268 -9.10 -9.85 -2.00
N TYR A 269 -8.29 -10.81 -1.53
CA TYR A 269 -6.98 -11.10 -2.07
C TYR A 269 -7.07 -12.34 -2.97
N GLU A 270 -6.39 -12.33 -4.10
CA GLU A 270 -6.11 -13.53 -4.87
C GLU A 270 -5.35 -14.51 -3.96
N GLY A 271 -5.83 -15.75 -3.87
CA GLY A 271 -5.11 -16.82 -3.19
C GLY A 271 -3.74 -16.96 -3.86
N GLY A 272 -2.67 -16.75 -3.09
CA GLY A 272 -1.35 -17.13 -3.54
C GLY A 272 -1.29 -18.65 -3.54
N ASP A 273 -1.12 -19.24 -4.72
CA ASP A 273 -0.50 -20.56 -4.84
C ASP A 273 0.96 -20.51 -4.32
#